data_AF-T1G687-F1
#
_entry.id   AF-T1G687-F1
#
_cell.length_a   1.000
_cell.length_b   1.000
_cell.length_c   1.000
_cell.angle_alpha   90.00
_cell.angle_beta   90.00
_cell.angle_gamma   90.00
#
_symmetry.space_group_name_H-M   'P 1'
#
loop_
_entity.id
_entity.type
_entity.pdbx_description
1 polymer ?
#
loop_
_entity_poly.entity_id
_entity_poly.type
_entity_poly.pdbx_seq_one_letter_code
_entity_poly.pdbx_strand_id
1 'polypeptide(L)' 'MSTSISQQKAIVEGLRMECRIERQPLSKTLREMIQYTEQHKANDALMCGIDKKLNPFIEKSSCVLI' A
#
# COMPACT_ATOMS: atom_id res chain seq x y z
N MET A 1 -15.17 -20.54 -25.00
CA MET A 1 -14.06 -20.87 -24.09
C MET A 1 -14.48 -22.05 -23.22
N SER A 2 -14.12 -23.28 -23.59
CA SER A 2 -14.42 -24.47 -22.79
C SER A 2 -13.35 -24.61 -21.70
N THR A 3 -13.65 -24.18 -20.48
CA THR A 3 -12.81 -24.50 -19.33
C THR A 3 -12.89 -26.01 -19.05
N SER A 4 -11.74 -26.66 -18.97
CA SER A 4 -11.64 -28.09 -18.71
C SER A 4 -12.19 -28.41 -17.31
N ILE A 5 -12.87 -29.55 -17.14
CA ILE A 5 -13.39 -30.02 -15.84
C ILE A 5 -12.28 -30.02 -14.77
N SER A 6 -11.04 -30.35 -15.16
CA SER A 6 -9.88 -30.31 -14.27
C SER A 6 -9.56 -28.90 -13.76
N GLN A 7 -9.72 -27.87 -14.60
CA GLN A 7 -9.55 -26.47 -14.21
C GLN A 7 -10.64 -26.04 -13.23
N GLN A 8 -11.90 -26.43 -13.48
CA GLN A 8 -13.00 -26.11 -12.57
C GLN A 8 -12.81 -26.75 -11.19
N LYS A 9 -12.32 -27.99 -11.13
CA LYS A 9 -11.97 -28.65 -9.85
C LYS A 9 -10.89 -27.87 -9.09
N ALA A 10 -9.83 -27.44 -9.77
CA ALA A 10 -8.76 -26.66 -9.16
C ALA A 10 -9.28 -25.33 -8.56
N ILE A 11 -10.17 -24.64 -9.28
CA ILE A 11 -10.81 -23.40 -8.78
C ILE A 11 -11.66 -23.69 -7.54
N VAL A 12 -12.46 -24.76 -7.54
CA VAL A 12 -13.30 -25.12 -6.39
C VAL A 12 -12.46 -25.42 -5.16
N GLU A 13 -11.34 -26.14 -5.31
CA GLU A 13 -10.42 -26.37 -4.18
C GLU A 13 -9.81 -25.05 -3.69
N GLY A 14 -9.45 -24.13 -4.59
CA GLY A 14 -8.98 -22.79 -4.23
C GLY A 14 -10.01 -22.01 -3.40
N LEU A 15 -11.26 -21.95 -3.87
CA LEU A 15 -12.35 -21.27 -3.18
C LEU A 15 -12.65 -21.88 -1.80
N ARG A 16 -12.55 -23.22 -1.67
CA ARG A 16 -12.70 -23.89 -0.37
C ARG A 16 -11.63 -23.48 0.61
N MET A 17 -10.40 -23.27 0.15
CA MET A 17 -9.30 -22.77 0.99
C MET A 17 -9.53 -21.31 1.38
N GLU A 18 -9.92 -20.45 0.42
CA GLU A 18 -10.20 -19.03 0.69
C GLU A 18 -11.36 -18.82 1.66
N CYS A 19 -12.41 -19.64 1.56
CA CYS A 19 -13.55 -19.59 2.49
C CYS A 19 -13.15 -19.91 3.95
N ARG A 20 -12.07 -20.65 4.17
CA ARG A 20 -11.57 -21.02 5.51
C ARG A 20 -10.69 -19.95 6.15
N ILE A 21 -10.38 -18.86 5.44
CA ILE A 21 -9.60 -17.76 5.99
C ILE A 21 -10.45 -17.00 7.02
N GLU A 22 -9.96 -16.97 8.26
CA GLU A 22 -10.58 -16.18 9.32
C GLU A 22 -10.38 -14.68 9.06
N ARG A 23 -11.47 -13.92 9.09
CA ARG A 23 -11.46 -12.48 8.83
C ARG A 23 -11.50 -11.71 10.16
N GLN A 24 -10.70 -10.67 10.26
CA GLN A 24 -10.80 -9.73 11.38
C GLN A 24 -11.94 -8.72 11.14
N PRO A 25 -12.62 -8.24 12.20
CA PRO A 25 -13.63 -7.20 12.06
C PRO A 25 -13.06 -5.91 11.47
N LEU A 26 -13.79 -5.29 10.54
CA LEU A 26 -13.36 -4.03 9.91
C LEU A 26 -13.14 -2.90 10.93
N SER A 27 -13.94 -2.86 11.99
CA SER A 27 -13.79 -1.86 13.06
C SER A 27 -12.44 -1.94 13.78
N LYS A 28 -11.82 -3.13 13.83
CA LYS A 28 -10.49 -3.33 14.39
C LYS A 28 -9.41 -2.98 13.37
N THR A 29 -9.46 -3.57 12.18
CA THR A 29 -8.43 -3.39 11.16
C THR A 29 -8.30 -1.93 10.70
N LEU A 30 -9.43 -1.22 10.55
CA LEU A 30 -9.42 0.20 10.19
C LEU A 30 -8.81 1.07 11.30
N ARG A 31 -9.06 0.74 12.57
CA ARG A 31 -8.47 1.48 13.69
C ARG A 31 -6.95 1.30 13.71
N GLU A 32 -6.47 0.08 13.47
CA GLU A 32 -5.04 -0.22 13.37
C GLU A 32 -4.40 0.52 12.18
N MET A 33 -5.07 0.56 11.02
CA MET A 33 -4.59 1.34 9.86
C MET A 33 -4.46 2.83 10.18
N ILE A 34 -5.51 3.43 10.77
CA ILE A 34 -5.49 4.86 11.16
C ILE A 34 -4.37 5.12 12.16
N GLN A 35 -4.23 4.27 13.17
CA GLN A 35 -3.18 4.39 14.18
C GLN A 35 -1.79 4.34 13.54
N TYR A 36 -1.56 3.41 12.62
CA TYR A 36 -0.29 3.29 11.92
C TYR A 36 0.00 4.55 11.10
N THR A 37 -0.98 5.05 10.35
CA THR A 37 -0.83 6.28 9.55
C THR A 37 -0.50 7.47 10.43
N GLU A 38 -1.22 7.70 11.53
CA GLU A 38 -0.95 8.84 12.43
C GLU A 38 0.44 8.76 13.10
N GLN A 39 0.90 7.56 13.46
CA GLN A 39 2.23 7.35 14.03
C GLN A 39 3.36 7.70 13.05
N HIS A 40 3.15 7.47 11.75
CA HIS A 40 4.19 7.67 10.74
C HIS A 40 4.04 8.98 9.95
N LYS A 41 2.91 9.67 10.09
CA LYS A 41 2.59 10.91 9.39
C LYS A 41 3.69 11.97 9.50
N ALA A 42 4.25 12.16 10.70
CA ALA A 42 5.29 13.16 10.93
C ALA A 42 6.60 12.86 10.17
N ASN A 43 6.84 11.60 9.83
CA ASN A 43 8.03 11.15 9.09
C ASN A 43 7.77 11.04 7.58
N ASP A 44 6.54 11.26 7.14
CA ASP A 44 6.18 11.25 5.72
C ASP A 44 6.51 12.60 5.09
N ALA A 45 7.57 12.59 4.27
CA ALA A 45 8.06 13.72 3.52
C ALA A 45 7.01 14.38 2.60
N LEU A 46 6.06 13.61 2.08
CA LEU A 46 5.02 14.09 1.18
C LEU A 46 3.84 14.71 1.95
N MET A 47 3.61 14.27 3.18
CA MET A 47 2.56 14.83 4.04
C MET A 47 3.01 16.07 4.81
N CYS A 48 4.18 16.03 5.45
CA CYS A 48 4.67 17.11 6.30
C CYS A 48 5.61 18.08 5.58
N GLY A 49 6.02 17.75 4.35
CA GLY A 49 7.10 18.46 3.66
C GLY A 49 8.47 18.13 4.24
N ILE A 50 9.52 18.42 3.48
CA ILE A 50 10.91 18.24 3.89
C ILE A 50 11.67 19.54 3.76
N ASP A 51 12.69 19.71 4.60
CA ASP A 51 13.64 20.81 4.44
C ASP A 51 14.28 20.72 3.05
N LYS A 52 14.45 21.87 2.41
CA LYS A 52 15.10 21.99 1.11
C LYS A 52 16.47 21.31 1.09
N LYS A 53 17.23 21.41 2.18
CA LYS A 53 18.56 20.79 2.28
C LYS A 53 18.53 19.26 2.26
N LEU A 54 17.44 18.65 2.72
CA LEU A 54 17.26 17.20 2.77
C LEU A 54 16.56 16.65 1.52
N ASN A 55 16.00 17.53 0.68
CA ASN A 55 15.31 17.14 -0.53
C ASN A 55 16.30 16.83 -1.67
N PRO A 56 16.46 15.56 -2.08
CA PRO A 56 17.41 15.18 -3.13
C PRO A 56 16.99 15.66 -4.52
N PHE A 57 15.75 16.11 -4.70
CA PHE A 57 15.19 16.57 -5.97
C PHE A 57 15.25 18.09 -6.16
N ILE A 58 15.91 18.83 -5.28
CA ILE A 58 16.11 20.26 -5.49
C ILE A 58 17.08 20.49 -6.63
N GLU A 59 16.64 21.29 -7.60
CA GLU A 59 17.50 21.74 -8.68
C GLU A 59 18.72 22.47 -8.12
N LYS A 60 19.92 22.04 -8.52
CA LYS A 60 21.19 22.71 -8.23
C LYS A 60 21.48 23.82 -9.25
N SER A 61 20.45 24.49 -9.76
CA SER A 61 20.60 25.52 -10.79
C SER A 61 21.02 26.85 -10.13
N SER A 62 22.32 27.08 -10.01
CA SER A 62 22.81 28.46 -9.98
C SER A 62 22.53 29.04 -11.36
N CYS A 63 21.65 30.03 -11.45
CA CYS A 63 21.47 30.79 -12.69
C CYS A 63 22.84 31.37 -13.10
N VAL A 64 23.43 30.80 -14.15
CA VAL A 64 24.56 31.40 -14.84
C VAL A 64 23.95 32.20 -15.98
N LEU A 65 23.86 33.51 -15.81
CA LEU A 65 23.64 34.42 -16.93
C LEU A 65 24.94 34.40 -17.76
N ILE A 66 24.85 33.86 -18.98
CA ILE A 66 25.90 33.98 -20.01
C ILE A 66 25.55 35.19 -20.88
#